data_AF-A0AAV2Z274-F1
#
_entry.id   AF-A0AAV2Z274-F1
#
_cell.length_a   1.000
_cell.length_b   1.000
_cell.length_c   1.000
_cell.angle_alpha   90.00
_cell.angle_beta   90.00
_cell.angle_gamma   90.00
#
_symmetry.space_group_name_H-M   'P 1'
#
loop_
_entity.id
_entity.type
_entity.pdbx_description
1 polymer ?
#
loop_
_entity_poly.entity_id
_entity_poly.type
_entity_poly.pdbx_seq_one_letter_code
_entity_poly.pdbx_strand_id
1 'polypeptide(L)' 'MLSSCDTNQPDHAVLAYGYTKDAWLIKNSWGTQWGDKGMMQLKRGGGSQGTCGVFSNAVHPEVM' A
#
# COMPACT_ATOMS: atom_id res chain seq x y z
N MET A 1 4.67 -3.00 12.11
CA MET A 1 3.42 -3.41 11.41
C MET A 1 2.41 -2.30 11.61
N LEU A 2 1.56 -2.04 10.60
CA LEU A 2 0.40 -1.17 10.79
C LEU A 2 -0.55 -1.82 11.81
N SER A 3 -0.84 -1.13 12.92
CA SER A 3 -1.72 -1.65 13.98
C SER A 3 -3.20 -1.36 13.71
N SER A 4 -3.50 -0.24 13.05
CA SER A 4 -4.84 0.15 12.61
C SER A 4 -4.74 1.22 11.51
N CYS A 5 -5.82 1.41 10.76
CA CYS A 5 -5.98 2.45 9.75
C CYS A 5 -7.48 2.69 9.51
N ASP A 6 -7.87 3.90 9.10
CA ASP A 6 -9.21 4.17 8.57
C ASP A 6 -9.21 3.90 7.07
N THR A 7 -9.92 2.84 6.66
CA THR A 7 -10.03 2.43 5.24
C THR A 7 -10.73 3.48 4.38
N ASN A 8 -11.58 4.33 4.96
CA ASN A 8 -12.38 5.30 4.21
C ASN A 8 -11.68 6.66 4.02
N GLN A 9 -10.58 6.91 4.72
CA GLN A 9 -9.86 8.20 4.69
C GLN A 9 -8.37 8.00 4.42
N PRO A 10 -8.00 7.52 3.21
CA PRO A 10 -6.60 7.47 2.82
C PRO A 10 -6.00 8.89 2.75
N ASP A 11 -4.84 9.08 3.37
CA ASP A 11 -4.15 10.37 3.50
C ASP A 11 -2.77 10.41 2.83
N HIS A 12 -2.24 9.26 2.43
CA HIS A 12 -0.88 9.12 1.94
C HIS A 12 -0.79 8.22 0.70
N ALA A 13 -0.11 8.71 -0.34
CA ALA A 13 0.12 7.97 -1.58
C ALA A 13 1.40 7.15 -1.51
N VAL A 14 1.32 5.91 -1.96
CA VAL A 14 2.43 4.93 -1.99
C VAL A 14 2.42 4.16 -3.31
N LEU A 15 3.52 3.45 -3.60
CA LEU A 15 3.62 2.63 -4.81
C LEU A 15 3.43 1.16 -4.47
N ALA A 16 2.39 0.54 -5.02
CA ALA A 16 2.30 -0.92 -5.09
C ALA A 16 3.20 -1.41 -6.24
N TYR A 17 4.28 -2.12 -5.91
CA TYR A 17 5.24 -2.61 -6.93
C TYR A 17 5.13 -4.12 -7.20
N GLY A 18 4.29 -4.83 -6.45
CA GLY A 18 4.09 -6.26 -6.61
C GLY A 18 3.14 -6.83 -5.57
N TYR A 19 3.00 -8.15 -5.59
CA TYR A 19 2.17 -8.88 -4.64
C TYR A 19 2.69 -10.30 -4.40
N THR A 20 2.31 -10.86 -3.27
CA THR A 20 2.39 -12.29 -2.97
C THR A 20 0.98 -12.87 -2.89
N LYS A 21 0.89 -14.15 -2.53
CA LYS A 21 -0.40 -14.79 -2.19
C LYS A 21 -1.11 -14.07 -1.04
N ASP A 22 -0.36 -13.52 -0.08
CA ASP A 22 -0.92 -13.06 1.19
C ASP A 22 -0.82 -11.54 1.39
N ALA A 23 -0.03 -10.83 0.58
CA ALA A 23 0.22 -9.40 0.75
C ALA A 23 0.41 -8.62 -0.55
N TRP A 24 0.19 -7.31 -0.46
CA TRP A 24 0.68 -6.30 -1.40
C TRP A 24 2.06 -5.82 -0.98
N LEU A 25 2.94 -5.67 -1.94
CA LEU A 25 4.28 -5.14 -1.73
C LEU A 25 4.26 -3.66 -2.04
N ILE A 26 4.50 -2.85 -1.00
CA ILE A 26 4.37 -1.40 -1.04
C ILE A 26 5.75 -0.78 -0.84
N LYS A 27 6.10 0.18 -1.70
CA LYS A 27 7.24 1.07 -1.54
C LYS A 27 6.74 2.41 -1.00
N ASN A 28 7.29 2.83 0.13
CA ASN A 28 6.98 4.11 0.76
C ASN A 28 8.01 5.18 0.34
N SER A 29 7.74 6.44 0.69
CA SER A 29 8.55 7.61 0.36
C SER A 29 9.31 8.20 1.56
N TRP A 30 9.36 7.51 2.70
CA TRP A 30 9.99 7.99 3.94
C TRP A 30 11.45 7.55 4.13
N GLY A 31 12.15 7.29 3.03
CA GLY A 31 13.54 6.84 3.04
C GLY A 31 13.73 5.37 3.44
N THR A 32 14.96 4.88 3.28
CA THR A 32 15.30 3.46 3.49
C THR A 32 15.41 3.05 4.96
N GLN A 33 15.46 4.03 5.88
CA GLN A 33 15.49 3.78 7.32
C GLN A 33 14.11 3.39 7.88
N TRP A 34 13.04 3.66 7.14
CA TRP A 34 11.69 3.28 7.53
C TRP A 34 11.32 1.89 7.02
N GLY A 35 10.65 1.10 7.85
CA GLY A 35 10.16 -0.23 7.46
C GLY A 35 11.29 -1.19 7.10
N ASP A 36 11.05 -2.04 6.11
CA ASP A 36 12.08 -2.92 5.55
C ASP A 36 12.71 -2.22 4.33
N LYS A 37 13.80 -1.49 4.57
CA LYS A 37 14.55 -0.74 3.54
C LYS A 37 13.70 0.27 2.74
N GLY A 38 12.66 0.84 3.36
CA GLY A 38 11.69 1.75 2.72
C GLY A 38 10.43 1.07 2.19
N MET A 39 10.30 -0.24 2.38
CA MET A 39 9.16 -1.04 1.93
C MET A 39 8.34 -1.54 3.10
N MET A 40 7.10 -1.93 2.79
CA MET A 40 6.24 -2.68 3.70
C MET A 40 5.43 -3.72 2.93
N GLN A 41 4.95 -4.72 3.67
CA GLN A 41 3.93 -5.65 3.19
C GLN A 41 2.59 -5.28 3.81
N LEU A 42 1.56 -5.18 2.99
CA LEU A 42 0.20 -4.92 3.42
C LEU A 42 -0.64 -6.18 3.19
N LYS A 43 -1.21 -6.74 4.27
CA LYS A 43 -2.01 -7.96 4.20
C LYS A 43 -3.14 -7.81 3.19
N ARG A 44 -3.44 -8.87 2.41
CA ARG A 44 -4.63 -8.91 1.56
C ARG A 44 -5.91 -8.97 2.39
N GLY A 45 -6.99 -8.44 1.83
CA GLY A 45 -8.29 -8.34 2.49
C GLY A 45 -8.84 -6.93 2.39
N GLY A 46 -9.71 -6.55 3.33
CA GLY A 46 -10.28 -5.20 3.39
C GLY A 46 -11.39 -4.91 2.37
N GLY A 47 -11.99 -5.96 1.79
CA GLY A 47 -13.12 -5.82 0.87
C GLY A 47 -12.75 -5.06 -0.42
N SER A 48 -13.71 -4.31 -0.96
CA SER A 48 -13.55 -3.55 -2.21
C SER A 48 -12.54 -2.41 -2.12
N GLN A 49 -12.28 -1.88 -0.93
CA GLN A 49 -11.32 -0.79 -0.71
C GLN A 49 -9.90 -1.28 -0.41
N GLY A 50 -9.73 -2.58 -0.11
CA GLY A 50 -8.45 -3.13 0.32
C GLY A 50 -8.10 -2.73 1.76
N THR A 51 -7.13 -3.41 2.36
CA THR A 51 -6.61 -3.01 3.67
C THR A 51 -6.13 -1.55 3.62
N CYS A 52 -6.56 -0.73 4.58
CA CYS A 52 -6.21 0.71 4.66
C CYS A 52 -6.55 1.54 3.42
N GLY A 53 -7.58 1.14 2.67
CA GLY A 53 -8.05 1.91 1.52
C GLY A 53 -7.09 1.87 0.33
N VAL A 54 -6.14 0.92 0.30
CA VAL A 54 -5.07 0.87 -0.71
C VAL A 54 -5.59 0.74 -2.16
N PHE A 55 -6.83 0.28 -2.36
CA PHE A 55 -7.46 0.20 -3.68
C PHE A 55 -8.36 1.38 -4.02
N SER A 56 -8.67 2.26 -3.06
CA SER A 56 -9.66 3.32 -3.21
C SER A 56 -9.37 4.30 -4.35
N ASN A 57 -8.09 4.58 -4.60
CA ASN A 57 -7.62 5.57 -5.60
C ASN A 57 -6.39 5.06 -6.36
N ALA A 58 -6.36 3.76 -6.68
CA ALA A 58 -5.25 3.17 -7.42
C ALA A 58 -5.22 3.68 -8.88
N VAL A 59 -4.08 4.22 -9.29
CA VAL A 59 -3.84 4.73 -10.65
C VAL A 59 -2.47 4.28 -11.15
N HIS A 60 -2.32 4.19 -12.47
CA HIS A 60 -1.03 3.99 -13.13
C HIS A 60 -0.93 4.91 -14.35
N PRO A 61 0.28 5.36 -14.71
CA PRO A 61 0.47 6.06 -15.98
C PRO A 61 0.33 5.08 -17.16
N GLU A 62 -0.11 5.59 -18.30
CA GLU A 62 0.08 4.95 -19.60
C GLU A 62 1.26 5.62 -20.29
N VAL A 63 2.21 4.83 -20.77
CA VAL A 63 3.39 5.34 -21.48
C VAL A 63 3.14 5.12 -22.97
N MET A 64 3.06 6.23 -23.72
CA MET A 64 2.95 6.24 -25.18
C MET A 64 4.29 5.93 -25.85
#